data_AF-A0A8T5IT72-F1
#
_entry.id   AF-A0A8T5IT72-F1
#
_cell.length_a   1.000
_cell.length_b   1.000
_cell.length_c   1.000
_cell.angle_alpha   90.00
_cell.angle_beta   90.00
_cell.angle_gamma   90.00
#
_symmetry.space_group_name_H-M   'P 1'
#
loop_
_entity.id
_entity.type
_entity.pdbx_description
1 polymer ?
#
loop_
_entity_poly.entity_id
_entity_poly.type
_entity_poly.pdbx_seq_one_letter_code
_entity_poly.pdbx_strand_id
1 'polypeptide(L)'
;MVLTKLKALIIGYAPKDRNYAGAMKKINAAHSLIKTNKTLDAAKKLGIKERTQKIFNKKELNQILKIILATGFDNVVKTSKNFDWVFKRKVKSSDSIKQAKTKSIILKGIKKMKASNDPAHDFSHIMRCLRFSEFMLNNTRLELDWGVLVTAIVWHDIARVDNQGILYQKRFRWFRKTPVIRDLSLFGIYIRDAYESVLIVHKEFKKEKLDKKFIKSVSHAIYGSDNKFLFYDKYAFKKKYQRFIADLDNLDMVTIARWEDLNRNVLDKKICDKHFLNRVALLNFIFNVRRVERKLNYNISKQLIQVIKESTLLHFEEFYKTDLKFIIKALNKSK
;
A
#
# COMPACT_ATOMS: atom_id res chain seq x y z
N MET A 1 -11.04 12.11 -23.49
CA MET A 1 -12.17 12.91 -22.95
C MET A 1 -12.31 12.85 -21.42
N VAL A 2 -12.23 11.66 -20.77
CA VAL A 2 -12.31 11.51 -19.29
C VAL A 2 -11.22 12.27 -18.52
N LEU A 3 -9.96 12.18 -18.98
CA LEU A 3 -8.82 12.90 -18.39
C LEU A 3 -8.98 14.43 -18.46
N THR A 4 -9.61 14.96 -19.51
CA THR A 4 -9.82 16.40 -19.73
C THR A 4 -10.90 16.98 -18.80
N LYS A 5 -11.96 16.22 -18.51
CA LYS A 5 -13.01 16.61 -17.54
C LYS A 5 -12.57 16.46 -16.08
N LEU A 6 -11.73 15.46 -15.76
CA LEU A 6 -11.08 15.36 -14.44
C LEU A 6 -10.13 16.55 -14.20
N LYS A 7 -9.35 16.93 -15.23
CA LYS A 7 -8.40 18.06 -15.24
C LYS A 7 -9.00 19.36 -14.69
N ALA A 8 -10.13 19.80 -15.22
CA ALA A 8 -10.76 21.07 -14.83
C ALA A 8 -11.27 21.04 -13.37
N LEU A 9 -11.69 19.87 -12.88
CA LEU A 9 -12.17 19.70 -11.51
C LEU A 9 -11.03 19.79 -10.47
N ILE A 10 -9.86 19.24 -10.81
CA ILE A 10 -8.72 19.07 -9.90
C ILE A 10 -7.87 20.37 -9.81
N ILE A 11 -7.80 21.17 -10.87
CA ILE A 11 -6.92 22.35 -10.94
C ILE A 11 -7.32 23.45 -9.93
N GLY A 12 -8.59 23.56 -9.55
CA GLY A 12 -9.07 24.49 -8.53
C GLY A 12 -9.34 23.90 -7.14
N TYR A 13 -9.00 22.64 -6.89
CA TYR A 13 -9.34 21.96 -5.63
C TYR A 13 -8.28 22.22 -4.54
N ALA A 14 -8.66 23.02 -3.55
CA ALA A 14 -7.96 23.16 -2.28
C ALA A 14 -8.77 22.41 -1.21
N PRO A 15 -8.23 21.35 -0.58
CA PRO A 15 -8.93 20.68 0.51
C PRO A 15 -9.17 21.67 1.65
N LYS A 16 -10.44 21.88 2.00
CA LYS A 16 -10.89 22.67 3.16
C LYS A 16 -11.46 21.71 4.21
N ASP A 17 -11.31 22.07 5.49
CA ASP A 17 -11.95 21.39 6.64
C ASP A 17 -11.47 19.95 6.90
N ARG A 18 -10.23 19.81 7.38
CA ARG A 18 -9.67 18.51 7.80
C ARG A 18 -9.54 18.42 9.31
N ASN A 19 -10.23 17.47 9.93
CA ASN A 19 -10.16 17.25 11.38
C ASN A 19 -9.25 16.06 11.74
N TYR A 20 -7.94 16.29 11.63
CA TYR A 20 -6.93 15.27 11.90
C TYR A 20 -6.94 14.78 13.37
N ALA A 21 -7.15 15.70 14.32
CA ALA A 21 -7.23 15.35 15.74
C ALA A 21 -8.42 14.43 16.03
N GLY A 22 -9.59 14.73 15.44
CA GLY A 22 -10.78 13.89 15.51
C GLY A 22 -10.57 12.51 14.87
N ALA A 23 -9.97 12.47 13.67
CA ALA A 23 -9.62 11.23 12.98
C ALA A 23 -8.75 10.31 13.86
N MET A 24 -7.70 10.85 14.46
CA MET A 24 -6.82 10.09 15.34
C MET A 24 -7.49 9.64 16.64
N LYS A 25 -8.36 10.48 17.23
CA LYS A 25 -9.16 10.10 18.41
C LYS A 25 -10.06 8.90 18.10
N LYS A 26 -10.69 8.87 16.91
CA LYS A 26 -11.53 7.74 16.48
C LYS A 26 -10.71 6.47 16.27
N ILE A 27 -9.56 6.56 15.60
CA ILE A 27 -8.64 5.43 15.37
C ILE A 27 -8.16 4.84 16.70
N ASN A 28 -7.70 5.69 17.62
CA ASN A 28 -7.23 5.24 18.94
C ASN A 28 -8.35 4.56 19.75
N ALA A 29 -9.58 5.06 19.66
CA ALA A 29 -10.71 4.42 20.31
C ALA A 29 -11.06 3.06 19.69
N ALA A 30 -10.97 2.91 18.37
CA ALA A 30 -11.12 1.62 17.71
C ALA A 30 -10.01 0.64 18.11
N HIS A 31 -8.75 1.11 18.19
CA HIS A 31 -7.63 0.31 18.71
C HIS A 31 -7.86 -0.20 20.13
N SER A 32 -8.39 0.63 21.02
CA SER A 32 -8.73 0.22 22.39
C SER A 32 -9.73 -0.95 22.39
N LEU A 33 -10.81 -0.85 21.63
CA LEU A 33 -11.81 -1.91 21.49
C LEU A 33 -11.23 -3.21 20.91
N ILE A 34 -10.35 -3.09 19.91
CA ILE A 34 -9.66 -4.23 19.30
C ILE A 34 -8.76 -4.95 20.31
N LYS A 35 -8.05 -4.20 21.18
CA LYS A 35 -7.19 -4.75 22.23
C LYS A 35 -8.00 -5.48 23.31
N THR A 36 -9.19 -4.98 23.64
CA THR A 36 -10.11 -5.63 24.60
C THR A 36 -11.03 -6.67 23.96
N ASN A 37 -10.69 -7.17 22.76
CA ASN A 37 -11.44 -8.20 22.02
C ASN A 37 -12.93 -7.86 21.75
N LYS A 38 -13.27 -6.56 21.75
CA LYS A 38 -14.57 -5.99 21.37
C LYS A 38 -14.61 -5.70 19.86
N THR A 39 -14.34 -6.72 19.06
CA THR A 39 -14.18 -6.61 17.61
C THR A 39 -15.41 -6.03 16.89
N LEU A 40 -16.61 -6.47 17.27
CA LEU A 40 -17.84 -6.00 16.61
C LEU A 40 -18.12 -4.53 16.92
N ASP A 41 -17.85 -4.08 18.15
CA ASP A 41 -17.98 -2.67 18.53
C ASP A 41 -16.98 -1.81 17.77
N ALA A 42 -15.74 -2.30 17.61
CA ALA A 42 -14.74 -1.63 16.78
C ALA A 42 -15.20 -1.54 15.32
N ALA A 43 -15.76 -2.62 14.76
CA ALA A 43 -16.27 -2.64 13.38
C ALA A 43 -17.44 -1.66 13.18
N LYS A 44 -18.40 -1.64 14.12
CA LYS A 44 -19.51 -0.68 14.14
C LYS A 44 -19.01 0.76 14.22
N LYS A 45 -18.04 1.03 15.10
CA LYS A 45 -17.43 2.36 15.24
C LYS A 45 -16.74 2.83 13.95
N LEU A 46 -16.21 1.88 13.17
CA LEU A 46 -15.63 2.15 11.86
C LEU A 46 -16.67 2.16 10.72
N GLY A 47 -17.96 1.98 10.99
CA GLY A 47 -19.01 2.06 9.96
C GLY A 47 -19.13 0.83 9.07
N ILE A 48 -18.50 -0.28 9.45
CA ILE A 48 -18.59 -1.52 8.67
C ILE A 48 -19.97 -2.11 8.90
N LYS A 49 -20.71 -2.39 7.82
CA LYS A 49 -22.10 -2.88 7.90
C LYS A 49 -22.13 -4.30 8.43
N GLU A 50 -23.21 -4.67 9.13
CA GLU A 50 -23.38 -6.00 9.71
C GLU A 50 -23.22 -7.13 8.68
N ARG A 51 -23.80 -6.95 7.48
CA ARG A 51 -23.63 -7.88 6.35
C ARG A 51 -22.17 -8.12 5.96
N THR A 52 -21.34 -7.08 6.04
CA THR A 52 -19.91 -7.12 5.72
C THR A 52 -19.13 -7.76 6.86
N GLN A 53 -19.53 -7.48 8.11
CA GLN A 53 -18.96 -8.12 9.30
C GLN A 53 -19.15 -9.64 9.25
N LYS A 54 -20.31 -10.12 8.81
CA LYS A 54 -20.67 -11.55 8.72
C LYS A 54 -19.85 -12.34 7.68
N ILE A 55 -19.12 -11.68 6.79
CA ILE A 55 -18.24 -12.35 5.81
C ILE A 55 -17.07 -13.04 6.50
N PHE A 56 -16.62 -12.49 7.63
CA PHE A 56 -15.43 -12.95 8.35
C PHE A 56 -15.82 -13.41 9.75
N ASN A 57 -15.16 -14.44 10.25
CA ASN A 57 -15.33 -14.78 11.66
C ASN A 57 -14.70 -13.69 12.56
N LYS A 58 -15.02 -13.72 13.86
CA LYS A 58 -14.55 -12.69 14.82
C LYS A 58 -13.03 -12.53 14.84
N LYS A 59 -12.27 -13.63 14.69
CA LYS A 59 -10.81 -13.63 14.72
C LYS A 59 -10.23 -12.98 13.46
N GLU A 60 -10.74 -13.35 12.30
CA GLU A 60 -10.37 -12.76 11.02
C GLU A 60 -10.70 -11.27 10.98
N LEU A 61 -11.92 -10.89 11.37
CA LEU A 61 -12.32 -9.49 11.41
C LEU A 61 -11.40 -8.69 12.33
N ASN A 62 -11.05 -9.21 13.52
CA ASN A 62 -10.11 -8.54 14.41
C ASN A 62 -8.73 -8.33 13.76
N GLN A 63 -8.23 -9.32 13.01
CA GLN A 63 -6.97 -9.20 12.26
C GLN A 63 -7.08 -8.15 11.16
N ILE A 64 -8.15 -8.14 10.37
CA ILE A 64 -8.38 -7.14 9.32
C ILE A 64 -8.38 -5.74 9.92
N LEU A 65 -9.15 -5.52 11.00
CA LEU A 65 -9.23 -4.23 11.67
C LEU A 65 -7.86 -3.74 12.18
N LYS A 66 -7.05 -4.66 12.71
CA LYS A 66 -5.66 -4.36 13.11
C LYS A 66 -4.80 -3.91 11.93
N ILE A 67 -4.98 -4.51 10.75
CA ILE A 67 -4.19 -4.17 9.56
C ILE A 67 -4.59 -2.80 9.00
N ILE A 68 -5.89 -2.55 8.81
CA ILE A 68 -6.37 -1.32 8.15
C ILE A 68 -6.16 -0.05 8.98
N LEU A 69 -5.91 -0.21 10.29
CA LEU A 69 -5.61 0.88 11.23
C LEU A 69 -4.12 0.95 11.62
N ALA A 70 -3.29 0.01 11.17
CA ALA A 70 -1.86 -0.03 11.52
C ALA A 70 -1.08 1.10 10.86
N THR A 71 -0.96 2.23 11.56
CA THR A 71 -0.16 3.39 11.16
C THR A 71 1.32 3.18 11.49
N GLY A 72 2.23 3.88 10.81
CA GLY A 72 3.67 3.90 11.12
C GLY A 72 4.01 4.42 12.52
N PHE A 73 3.00 4.96 13.20
CA PHE A 73 3.09 5.55 14.53
C PHE A 73 2.67 4.59 15.64
N ASP A 74 2.10 3.44 15.30
CA ASP A 74 1.84 2.38 16.28
C ASP A 74 3.16 1.81 16.80
N ASN A 75 3.28 1.61 18.11
CA ASN A 75 4.46 0.96 18.71
C ASN A 75 4.65 -0.48 18.17
N VAL A 76 3.58 -1.07 17.63
CA VAL A 76 3.53 -2.36 16.91
C VAL A 76 4.11 -2.29 15.48
N VAL A 77 4.37 -1.10 14.94
CA VAL A 77 5.04 -0.93 13.64
C VAL A 77 6.48 -0.44 13.83
N LYS A 78 6.76 0.33 14.89
CA LYS A 78 8.09 0.94 15.12
C LYS A 78 9.20 -0.02 15.56
N THR A 79 8.91 -1.05 16.35
CA THR A 79 9.98 -1.92 16.90
C THR A 79 10.34 -3.06 15.95
N SER A 80 11.65 -3.35 15.79
CA SER A 80 12.17 -4.49 15.00
C SER A 80 11.58 -5.84 15.43
N LYS A 81 11.20 -5.98 16.71
CA LYS A 81 10.52 -7.15 17.28
C LYS A 81 9.19 -7.49 16.56
N ASN A 82 8.57 -6.54 15.85
CA ASN A 82 7.33 -6.79 15.12
C ASN A 82 7.52 -7.45 13.75
N PHE A 83 8.73 -7.79 13.32
CA PHE A 83 8.95 -8.54 12.08
C PHE A 83 9.23 -10.02 12.31
N ASP A 84 9.59 -10.44 13.53
CA ASP A 84 10.01 -11.82 13.82
C ASP A 84 8.94 -12.87 13.46
N TRP A 85 7.66 -12.50 13.50
CA TRP A 85 6.56 -13.38 13.10
C TRP A 85 6.69 -13.86 11.65
N VAL A 86 7.30 -13.06 10.76
CA VAL A 86 7.54 -13.44 9.36
C VAL A 86 8.45 -14.68 9.27
N PHE A 87 9.46 -14.77 10.15
CA PHE A 87 10.39 -15.90 10.19
C PHE A 87 9.89 -17.06 11.06
N LYS A 88 8.92 -16.81 11.96
CA LYS A 88 8.30 -17.82 12.84
C LYS A 88 7.04 -18.45 12.24
N ARG A 89 6.52 -17.91 11.13
CA ARG A 89 5.35 -18.44 10.43
C ARG A 89 5.56 -19.92 10.07
N LYS A 90 4.52 -20.74 10.28
CA LYS A 90 4.51 -22.13 9.82
C LYS A 90 4.52 -22.14 8.28
N VAL A 91 5.56 -22.73 7.70
CA VAL A 91 5.80 -22.77 6.24
C VAL A 91 6.23 -24.16 5.79
N LYS A 92 6.14 -24.43 4.48
CA LYS A 92 6.61 -25.69 3.90
C LYS A 92 8.13 -25.83 4.05
N SER A 93 8.64 -27.06 4.00
CA SER A 93 10.08 -27.33 4.02
C SER A 93 10.81 -26.71 2.83
N SER A 94 10.14 -26.64 1.67
CA SER A 94 10.66 -26.08 0.43
C SER A 94 10.65 -24.54 0.36
N ASP A 95 10.01 -23.85 1.30
CA ASP A 95 9.92 -22.39 1.26
C ASP A 95 11.29 -21.74 1.47
N SER A 96 11.65 -20.84 0.55
CA SER A 96 12.94 -20.15 0.54
C SER A 96 13.24 -19.32 1.80
N ILE A 97 12.23 -19.00 2.62
CA ILE A 97 12.37 -18.28 3.90
C ILE A 97 13.27 -19.03 4.89
N LYS A 98 13.39 -20.36 4.79
CA LYS A 98 14.26 -21.18 5.64
C LYS A 98 15.75 -21.00 5.32
N GLN A 99 16.08 -20.46 4.15
CA GLN A 99 17.47 -20.25 3.75
C GLN A 99 18.04 -19.02 4.46
N ALA A 100 19.21 -19.17 5.08
CA ALA A 100 19.86 -18.09 5.82
C ALA A 100 20.12 -16.84 4.95
N LYS A 101 20.49 -17.03 3.67
CA LYS A 101 20.70 -15.94 2.71
C LYS A 101 19.41 -15.16 2.41
N THR A 102 18.27 -15.85 2.30
CA THR A 102 16.95 -15.21 2.13
C THR A 102 16.58 -14.37 3.35
N LYS A 103 16.79 -14.91 4.56
CA LYS A 103 16.60 -14.14 5.80
C LYS A 103 17.48 -12.88 5.83
N SER A 104 18.76 -13.02 5.48
CA SER A 104 19.71 -11.90 5.41
C SER A 104 19.24 -10.80 4.47
N ILE A 105 18.82 -11.15 3.24
CA ILE A 105 18.39 -10.14 2.26
C ILE A 105 17.07 -9.47 2.65
N ILE A 106 16.16 -10.18 3.30
CA ILE A 106 14.93 -9.60 3.86
C ILE A 106 15.28 -8.55 4.93
N LEU A 107 16.14 -8.91 5.89
CA LEU A 107 16.58 -7.99 6.95
C LEU A 107 17.31 -6.77 6.39
N LYS A 108 18.13 -6.95 5.35
CA LYS A 108 18.82 -5.87 4.63
C LYS A 108 17.80 -4.92 3.97
N GLY A 109 16.79 -5.45 3.30
CA GLY A 109 15.72 -4.67 2.68
C GLY A 109 14.91 -3.88 3.70
N ILE A 110 14.56 -4.48 4.84
CA ILE A 110 13.88 -3.79 5.95
C ILE A 110 14.71 -2.62 6.47
N LYS A 111 16.02 -2.83 6.68
CA LYS A 111 16.92 -1.77 7.13
C LYS A 111 16.91 -0.58 6.17
N LYS A 112 16.93 -0.83 4.86
CA LYS A 112 16.83 0.22 3.83
C LYS A 112 15.46 0.91 3.84
N MET A 113 14.36 0.16 3.86
CA MET A 113 13.00 0.73 3.86
C MET A 113 12.70 1.56 5.12
N LYS A 114 13.26 1.20 6.27
CA LYS A 114 13.18 2.01 7.49
C LYS A 114 13.87 3.36 7.36
N ALA A 115 14.90 3.46 6.52
CA ALA A 115 15.57 4.72 6.19
C ALA A 115 14.83 5.52 5.09
N SER A 116 13.72 5.00 4.56
CA SER A 116 12.96 5.68 3.50
C SER A 116 12.39 7.00 4.00
N ASN A 117 12.71 8.06 3.27
CA ASN A 117 12.13 9.38 3.46
C ASN A 117 10.86 9.61 2.63
N ASP A 118 10.44 8.65 1.79
CA ASP A 118 9.16 8.73 1.07
C ASP A 118 8.00 8.74 2.10
N PRO A 119 7.16 9.80 2.15
CA PRO A 119 6.05 9.88 3.10
C PRO A 119 4.90 8.93 2.77
N ALA A 120 4.82 8.47 1.53
CA ALA A 120 3.88 7.46 1.09
C ALA A 120 4.50 6.07 1.26
N HIS A 121 5.68 5.79 0.73
CA HIS A 121 6.21 4.41 0.68
C HIS A 121 7.26 4.15 1.78
N ASP A 122 6.84 4.30 3.03
CA ASP A 122 7.66 4.03 4.20
C ASP A 122 7.50 2.57 4.68
N PHE A 123 8.15 2.24 5.80
CA PHE A 123 8.12 0.90 6.37
C PHE A 123 6.70 0.45 6.81
N SER A 124 5.78 1.36 7.12
CA SER A 124 4.44 0.99 7.57
C SER A 124 3.61 0.35 6.45
N HIS A 125 3.79 0.84 5.22
CA HIS A 125 3.24 0.25 4.00
C HIS A 125 3.65 -1.22 3.85
N ILE A 126 4.95 -1.48 3.92
CA ILE A 126 5.51 -2.84 3.81
C ILE A 126 4.92 -3.75 4.88
N MET A 127 4.78 -3.26 6.11
CA MET A 127 4.20 -4.04 7.22
C MET A 127 2.72 -4.37 6.98
N ARG A 128 1.92 -3.44 6.49
CA ARG A 128 0.51 -3.71 6.15
C ARG A 128 0.39 -4.70 5.00
N CYS A 129 1.18 -4.55 3.93
CA CYS A 129 1.21 -5.51 2.82
C CYS A 129 1.60 -6.92 3.28
N LEU A 130 2.60 -7.05 4.17
CA LEU A 130 2.98 -8.35 4.73
C LEU A 130 1.87 -8.98 5.57
N ARG A 131 1.17 -8.18 6.40
CA ARG A 131 0.05 -8.70 7.21
C ARG A 131 -1.15 -9.07 6.35
N PHE A 132 -1.47 -8.28 5.32
CA PHE A 132 -2.47 -8.69 4.32
C PHE A 132 -2.05 -9.97 3.61
N SER A 133 -0.78 -10.12 3.26
CA SER A 133 -0.26 -11.33 2.62
C SER A 133 -0.46 -12.56 3.50
N GLU A 134 -0.11 -12.45 4.79
CA GLU A 134 -0.34 -13.53 5.75
C GLU A 134 -1.82 -13.86 5.88
N PHE A 135 -2.68 -12.85 6.03
CA PHE A 135 -4.12 -13.04 6.13
C PHE A 135 -4.68 -13.74 4.89
N MET A 136 -4.34 -13.25 3.69
CA MET A 136 -4.81 -13.80 2.42
C MET A 136 -4.32 -15.23 2.20
N LEU A 137 -3.06 -15.55 2.51
CA LEU A 137 -2.56 -16.93 2.38
C LEU A 137 -3.23 -17.89 3.38
N ASN A 138 -3.56 -17.43 4.58
CA ASN A 138 -4.29 -18.27 5.55
C ASN A 138 -5.74 -18.54 5.12
N ASN A 139 -6.30 -17.66 4.28
CA ASN A 139 -7.70 -17.70 3.83
C ASN A 139 -7.84 -18.07 2.35
N THR A 140 -6.78 -18.59 1.73
CA THR A 140 -6.80 -19.07 0.36
C THR A 140 -6.05 -20.39 0.23
N ARG A 141 -6.36 -21.17 -0.80
CA ARG A 141 -5.59 -22.37 -1.17
C ARG A 141 -4.37 -22.04 -2.04
N LEU A 142 -3.89 -20.79 -2.02
CA LEU A 142 -2.80 -20.37 -2.86
C LEU A 142 -1.47 -20.87 -2.30
N GLU A 143 -0.78 -21.68 -3.09
CA GLU A 143 0.56 -22.11 -2.77
C GLU A 143 1.58 -21.14 -3.38
N LEU A 144 2.11 -20.27 -2.53
CA LEU A 144 3.16 -19.31 -2.87
C LEU A 144 4.28 -19.47 -1.84
N ASP A 145 5.53 -19.50 -2.30
CA ASP A 145 6.73 -19.53 -1.47
C ASP A 145 6.75 -18.25 -0.62
N TRP A 146 6.69 -18.44 0.70
CA TRP A 146 6.62 -17.32 1.64
C TRP A 146 7.87 -16.43 1.58
N GLY A 147 9.05 -17.01 1.38
CA GLY A 147 10.29 -16.25 1.27
C GLY A 147 10.34 -15.39 0.01
N VAL A 148 9.83 -15.88 -1.12
CA VAL A 148 9.69 -15.09 -2.35
C VAL A 148 8.73 -13.93 -2.14
N LEU A 149 7.56 -14.18 -1.54
CA LEU A 149 6.55 -13.13 -1.27
C LEU A 149 7.10 -12.06 -0.35
N VAL A 150 7.63 -12.44 0.81
CA VAL A 150 8.18 -11.50 1.80
C VAL A 150 9.30 -10.67 1.18
N THR A 151 10.21 -11.32 0.45
CA THR A 151 11.32 -10.62 -0.19
C THR A 151 10.80 -9.65 -1.25
N ALA A 152 9.87 -10.07 -2.10
CA ALA A 152 9.29 -9.20 -3.11
C ALA A 152 8.55 -8.01 -2.48
N ILE A 153 7.73 -8.23 -1.44
CA ILE A 153 7.02 -7.15 -0.74
C ILE A 153 8.01 -6.16 -0.13
N VAL A 154 9.07 -6.63 0.56
CA VAL A 154 10.06 -5.74 1.18
C VAL A 154 10.85 -4.92 0.14
N TRP A 155 11.09 -5.48 -1.05
CA TRP A 155 11.98 -4.89 -2.04
C TRP A 155 11.27 -4.18 -3.21
N HIS A 156 9.94 -4.30 -3.36
CA HIS A 156 9.24 -3.78 -4.55
C HIS A 156 9.34 -2.25 -4.72
N ASP A 157 9.44 -1.52 -3.61
CA ASP A 157 9.54 -0.06 -3.56
C ASP A 157 10.94 0.44 -3.17
N ILE A 158 11.96 -0.43 -3.19
CA ILE A 158 13.31 -0.11 -2.69
C ILE A 158 13.96 1.08 -3.42
N ALA A 159 13.65 1.28 -4.71
CA ALA A 159 14.17 2.42 -5.47
C ALA A 159 13.75 3.77 -4.87
N ARG A 160 12.59 3.83 -4.20
CA ARG A 160 12.04 5.05 -3.60
C ARG A 160 12.83 5.53 -2.37
N VAL A 161 13.64 4.67 -1.76
CA VAL A 161 14.50 5.04 -0.62
C VAL A 161 15.49 6.13 -1.03
N ASP A 162 16.16 5.94 -2.16
CA ASP A 162 17.20 6.84 -2.66
C ASP A 162 16.61 7.88 -3.64
N ASN A 163 15.62 7.48 -4.43
CA ASN A 163 14.86 8.38 -5.30
C ASN A 163 13.58 8.85 -4.60
N GLN A 164 13.72 9.61 -3.50
CA GLN A 164 12.60 10.29 -2.84
C GLN A 164 11.71 10.88 -3.92
N GLY A 165 10.53 10.27 -4.13
CA GLY A 165 9.80 10.36 -5.39
C GLY A 165 9.92 11.77 -5.95
N ILE A 166 10.52 11.92 -7.14
CA ILE A 166 10.88 13.21 -7.78
C ILE A 166 9.76 14.26 -7.60
N LEU A 167 8.52 13.78 -7.56
CA LEU A 167 7.27 14.45 -7.25
C LEU A 167 7.26 15.30 -5.97
N TYR A 168 7.92 14.88 -4.89
CA TYR A 168 7.84 15.51 -3.57
C TYR A 168 8.95 16.54 -3.32
N GLN A 169 10.05 16.51 -4.08
CA GLN A 169 11.19 17.38 -3.81
C GLN A 169 10.86 18.86 -4.15
N LYS A 170 11.25 19.78 -3.26
CA LYS A 170 11.00 21.24 -3.41
C LYS A 170 11.66 21.84 -4.66
N ARG A 171 12.81 21.29 -5.09
CA ARG A 171 13.59 21.77 -6.25
C ARG A 171 12.90 21.59 -7.60
N PHE A 172 11.95 20.68 -7.74
CA PHE A 172 11.16 20.50 -8.97
C PHE A 172 9.90 21.38 -9.01
N ARG A 173 9.99 22.61 -8.49
CA ARG A 173 8.87 23.58 -8.45
C ARG A 173 8.30 23.88 -9.83
N TRP A 174 9.13 23.89 -10.87
CA TRP A 174 8.73 24.13 -12.26
C TRP A 174 7.86 23.00 -12.84
N PHE A 175 8.14 21.74 -12.49
CA PHE A 175 7.28 20.58 -12.83
C PHE A 175 5.86 20.67 -12.23
N ARG A 176 5.66 21.49 -11.19
CA ARG A 176 4.35 21.66 -10.53
C ARG A 176 3.41 22.59 -11.31
N LYS A 177 3.91 23.37 -12.28
CA LYS A 177 3.14 24.37 -13.02
C LYS A 177 2.37 23.80 -14.21
N THR A 178 2.70 22.59 -14.68
CA THR A 178 2.07 21.98 -15.86
C THR A 178 1.42 20.64 -15.50
N PRO A 179 0.11 20.61 -15.19
CA PRO A 179 -0.59 19.43 -14.69
C PRO A 179 -0.47 18.18 -15.58
N VAL A 180 -0.37 18.35 -16.91
CA VAL A 180 -0.22 17.26 -17.89
C VAL A 180 1.10 16.52 -17.73
N ILE A 181 2.19 17.28 -17.63
CA ILE A 181 3.54 16.73 -17.50
C ILE A 181 3.64 16.03 -16.14
N ARG A 182 3.07 16.60 -15.07
CA ARG A 182 3.02 15.97 -13.74
C ARG A 182 2.26 14.65 -13.73
N ASP A 183 1.09 14.58 -14.35
CA ASP A 183 0.22 13.40 -14.30
C ASP A 183 0.72 12.27 -15.24
N LEU A 184 1.32 12.60 -16.39
CA LEU A 184 2.04 11.63 -17.24
C LEU A 184 3.35 11.16 -16.58
N SER A 185 4.05 12.04 -15.86
CA SER A 185 5.24 11.69 -15.09
C SER A 185 4.89 10.77 -13.92
N LEU A 186 3.76 10.98 -13.22
CA LEU A 186 3.28 10.07 -12.17
C LEU A 186 3.15 8.63 -12.67
N PHE A 187 2.54 8.41 -13.84
CA PHE A 187 2.44 7.08 -14.46
C PHE A 187 3.79 6.52 -14.93
N GLY A 188 4.67 7.36 -15.51
CA GLY A 188 6.03 6.96 -15.89
C GLY A 188 6.91 6.59 -14.69
N ILE A 189 6.71 7.27 -13.55
CA ILE A 189 7.43 7.07 -12.30
C ILE A 189 7.12 5.70 -11.69
N TYR A 190 5.86 5.26 -11.64
CA TYR A 190 5.53 3.92 -11.12
C TYR A 190 6.23 2.78 -11.89
N ILE A 191 6.30 2.88 -13.22
CA ILE A 191 6.96 1.88 -14.07
C ILE A 191 8.49 1.94 -13.88
N ARG A 192 9.02 3.15 -13.77
CA ARG A 192 10.44 3.41 -13.52
C ARG A 192 10.85 2.87 -12.14
N ASP A 193 10.07 3.13 -11.10
CA ASP A 193 10.34 2.69 -9.73
C ASP A 193 10.39 1.16 -9.64
N ALA A 194 9.40 0.46 -10.20
CA ALA A 194 9.40 -1.01 -10.20
C ALA A 194 10.59 -1.60 -10.98
N TYR A 195 10.98 -0.97 -12.09
CA TYR A 195 12.16 -1.38 -12.87
C TYR A 195 13.47 -1.12 -12.12
N GLU A 196 13.66 0.09 -11.58
CA GLU A 196 14.82 0.46 -10.78
C GLU A 196 14.94 -0.44 -9.53
N SER A 197 13.82 -0.75 -8.88
CA SER A 197 13.77 -1.70 -7.77
C SER A 197 14.28 -3.08 -8.18
N VAL A 198 13.86 -3.59 -9.34
CA VAL A 198 14.36 -4.87 -9.88
C VAL A 198 15.86 -4.80 -10.20
N LEU A 199 16.37 -3.69 -10.75
CA LEU A 199 17.81 -3.50 -10.97
C LEU A 199 18.60 -3.53 -9.66
N ILE A 200 18.10 -2.84 -8.62
CA ILE A 200 18.69 -2.84 -7.27
C ILE A 200 18.67 -4.26 -6.70
N VAL A 201 17.54 -4.96 -6.79
CA VAL A 201 17.38 -6.36 -6.36
C VAL A 201 18.41 -7.26 -7.05
N HIS A 202 18.53 -7.21 -8.38
CA HIS A 202 19.50 -8.02 -9.11
C HIS A 202 20.94 -7.74 -8.67
N LYS A 203 21.29 -6.46 -8.45
CA LYS A 203 22.63 -6.07 -8.00
C LYS A 203 22.91 -6.60 -6.59
N GLU A 204 22.00 -6.39 -5.65
CA GLU A 204 22.16 -6.81 -4.26
C GLU A 204 22.15 -8.34 -4.13
N PHE A 205 21.25 -9.02 -4.83
CA PHE A 205 21.06 -10.46 -4.65
C PHE A 205 22.18 -11.27 -5.29
N LYS A 206 22.76 -10.77 -6.39
CA LYS A 206 23.99 -11.34 -6.98
C LYS A 206 25.17 -11.22 -6.03
N LYS A 207 25.34 -10.08 -5.33
CA LYS A 207 26.40 -9.91 -4.33
C LYS A 207 26.30 -10.92 -3.19
N GLU A 208 25.08 -11.19 -2.72
CA GLU A 208 24.81 -12.20 -1.67
C GLU A 208 24.84 -13.64 -2.20
N LYS A 209 25.14 -13.86 -3.49
CA LYS A 209 25.16 -15.17 -4.16
C LYS A 209 23.86 -15.97 -3.90
N LEU A 210 22.71 -15.31 -4.07
CA LEU A 210 21.39 -15.96 -4.01
C LEU A 210 21.15 -16.83 -5.25
N ASP A 211 20.33 -17.85 -5.09
CA ASP A 211 19.96 -18.77 -6.17
C ASP A 211 19.27 -18.02 -7.33
N LYS A 212 19.61 -18.39 -8.58
CA LYS A 212 19.12 -17.71 -9.79
C LYS A 212 17.60 -17.84 -9.94
N LYS A 213 17.02 -19.00 -9.58
CA LYS A 213 15.56 -19.24 -9.66
C LYS A 213 14.84 -18.40 -8.60
N PHE A 214 15.40 -18.27 -7.40
CA PHE A 214 14.88 -17.37 -6.37
C PHE A 214 14.89 -15.90 -6.84
N ILE A 215 16.03 -15.39 -7.33
CA ILE A 215 16.15 -14.03 -7.87
C ILE A 215 15.10 -13.77 -8.95
N LYS A 216 14.99 -14.70 -9.91
CA LYS A 216 14.01 -14.62 -11.00
C LYS A 216 12.56 -14.56 -10.48
N SER A 217 12.25 -15.33 -9.45
CA SER A 217 10.91 -15.38 -8.86
C SER A 217 10.55 -14.08 -8.14
N VAL A 218 11.50 -13.50 -7.41
CA VAL A 218 11.34 -12.18 -6.77
C VAL A 218 11.19 -11.06 -7.82
N SER A 219 12.06 -11.02 -8.84
CA SER A 219 11.96 -10.03 -9.92
C SER A 219 10.63 -10.10 -10.66
N HIS A 220 10.12 -11.32 -10.92
CA HIS A 220 8.79 -11.52 -11.50
C HIS A 220 7.66 -11.04 -10.60
N ALA A 221 7.78 -11.24 -9.29
CA ALA A 221 6.78 -10.79 -8.34
C ALA A 221 6.70 -9.26 -8.31
N ILE A 222 7.85 -8.56 -8.40
CA ILE A 222 7.92 -7.09 -8.39
C ILE A 222 7.45 -6.47 -9.72
N TYR A 223 7.93 -6.97 -10.86
CA TYR A 223 7.78 -6.27 -12.15
C TYR A 223 6.99 -7.04 -13.22
N GLY A 224 6.89 -8.37 -13.10
CA GLY A 224 6.07 -9.19 -13.98
C GLY A 224 6.69 -9.69 -15.29
N SER A 225 7.91 -9.29 -15.66
CA SER A 225 8.56 -9.75 -16.90
C SER A 225 9.85 -10.53 -16.67
N ASP A 226 10.11 -11.52 -17.53
CA ASP A 226 11.39 -12.23 -17.66
C ASP A 226 12.46 -11.39 -18.37
N ASN A 227 12.04 -10.38 -19.15
CA ASN A 227 12.91 -9.60 -20.03
C ASN A 227 13.13 -8.17 -19.51
N LYS A 228 14.40 -7.75 -19.56
CA LYS A 228 14.89 -6.43 -19.14
C LYS A 228 14.40 -5.23 -20.00
N PHE A 229 13.65 -5.45 -21.08
CA PHE A 229 13.55 -4.43 -22.15
C PHE A 229 12.19 -4.18 -22.80
N LEU A 230 11.08 -4.86 -22.45
CA LEU A 230 9.81 -4.60 -23.14
C LEU A 230 8.85 -3.77 -22.28
N PHE A 231 8.74 -2.49 -22.65
CA PHE A 231 7.94 -1.46 -22.00
C PHE A 231 6.42 -1.63 -22.16
N TYR A 232 5.95 -2.55 -23.02
CA TYR A 232 4.56 -2.54 -23.48
C TYR A 232 3.72 -3.78 -23.19
N ASP A 233 4.29 -4.92 -22.75
CA ASP A 233 3.48 -6.13 -22.45
C ASP A 233 2.96 -6.17 -20.97
N LYS A 234 2.95 -5.01 -20.31
CA LYS A 234 3.08 -4.83 -18.84
C LYS A 234 1.81 -4.79 -17.99
N TYR A 235 0.62 -4.87 -18.57
CA TYR A 235 -0.64 -4.67 -17.81
C TYR A 235 -1.56 -5.88 -17.73
N ALA A 236 -1.16 -6.99 -18.36
CA ALA A 236 -1.68 -8.28 -17.98
C ALA A 236 -0.81 -8.77 -16.82
N PHE A 237 -1.30 -8.67 -15.59
CA PHE A 237 -0.70 -9.38 -14.46
C PHE A 237 -0.83 -10.87 -14.80
N LYS A 238 0.13 -11.48 -15.50
CA LYS A 238 0.00 -12.85 -16.02
C LYS A 238 0.36 -13.87 -14.93
N LYS A 239 1.24 -13.50 -13.99
CA LYS A 239 1.83 -14.41 -13.00
C LYS A 239 1.17 -14.30 -11.62
N LYS A 240 1.03 -15.45 -10.93
CA LYS A 240 0.36 -15.56 -9.62
C LYS A 240 0.96 -14.62 -8.56
N TYR A 241 2.28 -14.59 -8.40
CA TYR A 241 2.95 -13.69 -7.44
C TYR A 241 2.67 -12.22 -7.72
N GLN A 242 2.74 -11.82 -8.99
CA GLN A 242 2.54 -10.42 -9.38
C GLN A 242 1.10 -9.98 -9.13
N ARG A 243 0.11 -10.83 -9.46
CA ARG A 243 -1.31 -10.59 -9.12
C ARG A 243 -1.50 -10.44 -7.62
N PHE A 244 -0.85 -11.31 -6.84
CA PHE A 244 -0.96 -11.30 -5.39
C PHE A 244 -0.39 -10.01 -4.80
N ILE A 245 0.84 -9.62 -5.16
CA ILE A 245 1.44 -8.37 -4.69
C ILE A 245 0.64 -7.15 -5.15
N ALA A 246 0.15 -7.15 -6.39
CA ALA A 246 -0.71 -6.06 -6.88
C ALA A 246 -2.00 -5.95 -6.05
N ASP A 247 -2.65 -7.06 -5.68
CA ASP A 247 -3.81 -7.04 -4.79
C ASP A 247 -3.45 -6.43 -3.42
N LEU A 248 -2.31 -6.83 -2.83
CA LEU A 248 -1.86 -6.30 -1.53
C LEU A 248 -1.62 -4.78 -1.55
N ASP A 249 -0.91 -4.30 -2.56
CA ASP A 249 -0.60 -2.88 -2.73
C ASP A 249 -1.89 -2.07 -2.97
N ASN A 250 -2.77 -2.57 -3.84
CA ASN A 250 -4.08 -1.95 -4.09
C ASN A 250 -4.95 -1.89 -2.82
N LEU A 251 -4.97 -2.95 -2.01
CA LEU A 251 -5.71 -2.98 -0.73
C LEU A 251 -5.13 -1.95 0.25
N ASP A 252 -3.80 -1.87 0.40
CA ASP A 252 -3.17 -0.92 1.32
C ASP A 252 -3.46 0.53 0.94
N MET A 253 -3.42 0.82 -0.36
CA MET A 253 -3.58 2.17 -0.93
C MET A 253 -4.90 2.86 -0.58
N VAL A 254 -5.91 2.09 -0.16
CA VAL A 254 -7.25 2.59 0.17
C VAL A 254 -7.61 2.43 1.65
N THR A 255 -6.65 2.06 2.51
CA THR A 255 -6.87 1.96 3.96
C THR A 255 -6.87 3.33 4.67
N ILE A 256 -7.55 3.41 5.81
CA ILE A 256 -7.47 4.56 6.71
C ILE A 256 -6.03 4.81 7.14
N ALA A 257 -5.30 3.75 7.54
CA ALA A 257 -3.91 3.88 7.98
C ALA A 257 -3.01 4.53 6.94
N ARG A 258 -3.14 4.12 5.67
CA ARG A 258 -2.38 4.70 4.56
C ARG A 258 -2.62 6.21 4.42
N TRP A 259 -3.88 6.62 4.51
CA TRP A 259 -4.26 8.03 4.41
C TRP A 259 -3.68 8.85 5.57
N GLU A 260 -3.78 8.34 6.79
CA GLU A 260 -3.32 9.04 7.99
C GLU A 260 -1.79 9.11 8.07
N ASP A 261 -1.08 8.03 7.68
CA ASP A 261 0.38 8.00 7.61
C ASP A 261 0.90 9.03 6.61
N LEU A 262 0.29 9.10 5.42
CA LEU A 262 0.68 10.05 4.39
C LEU A 262 0.52 11.50 4.86
N ASN A 263 -0.63 11.81 5.49
CA ASN A 263 -0.89 13.14 6.03
C ASN A 263 0.12 13.51 7.13
N ARG A 264 0.39 12.60 8.07
CA ARG A 264 1.29 12.87 9.21
C ARG A 264 2.76 12.93 8.82
N ASN A 265 3.22 11.98 8.01
CA ASN A 265 4.61 11.97 7.52
C ASN A 265 4.96 13.27 6.80
N VAL A 266 4.00 13.95 6.17
CA VAL A 266 4.26 15.25 5.55
C VAL A 266 4.27 16.41 6.53
N LEU A 267 3.44 16.39 7.58
CA LEU A 267 3.55 17.35 8.68
C LEU A 267 4.92 17.24 9.36
N ASP A 268 5.35 16.01 9.64
CA ASP A 268 6.55 15.73 10.44
C ASP A 268 7.84 15.89 9.60
N LYS A 269 7.89 15.34 8.38
CA LYS A 269 9.13 15.34 7.57
C LYS A 269 9.35 16.66 6.79
N LYS A 270 8.35 17.55 6.67
CA LYS A 270 8.44 18.87 5.98
C LYS A 270 8.99 18.83 4.53
N ILE A 271 8.85 17.67 3.86
CA ILE A 271 9.48 17.40 2.55
C ILE A 271 8.76 18.13 1.41
N CYS A 272 7.43 18.33 1.50
CA CYS A 272 6.64 18.91 0.42
C CYS A 272 5.54 19.86 0.93
N ASP A 273 4.92 20.59 0.01
CA ASP A 273 3.78 21.46 0.30
C ASP A 273 2.52 20.64 0.65
N LYS A 274 1.82 21.04 1.72
CA LYS A 274 0.66 20.33 2.25
C LYS A 274 -0.48 20.24 1.22
N HIS A 275 -0.75 21.30 0.47
CA HIS A 275 -1.82 21.30 -0.54
C HIS A 275 -1.48 20.40 -1.72
N PHE A 276 -0.21 20.42 -2.16
CA PHE A 276 0.26 19.56 -3.23
C PHE A 276 0.15 18.07 -2.86
N LEU A 277 0.57 17.68 -1.66
CA LEU A 277 0.49 16.28 -1.24
C LEU A 277 -0.95 15.82 -1.07
N ASN A 278 -1.80 16.62 -0.44
CA ASN A 278 -3.21 16.32 -0.26
C ASN A 278 -3.91 16.02 -1.59
N ARG A 279 -3.51 16.76 -2.63
CA ARG A 279 -3.95 16.53 -4.01
C ARG A 279 -3.42 15.21 -4.57
N VAL A 280 -2.15 14.89 -4.37
CA VAL A 280 -1.58 13.59 -4.81
C VAL A 280 -2.24 12.41 -4.10
N ALA A 281 -2.47 12.53 -2.78
CA ALA A 281 -3.17 11.52 -1.97
C ALA A 281 -4.58 11.26 -2.50
N LEU A 282 -5.34 12.33 -2.74
CA LEU A 282 -6.71 12.28 -3.28
C LEU A 282 -6.74 11.67 -4.68
N LEU A 283 -5.81 12.05 -5.55
CA LEU A 283 -5.70 11.49 -6.90
C LEU A 283 -5.36 10.01 -6.86
N ASN A 284 -4.36 9.62 -6.06
CA ASN A 284 -4.01 8.22 -5.84
C ASN A 284 -5.22 7.44 -5.34
N PHE A 285 -6.00 7.98 -4.41
CA PHE A 285 -7.21 7.32 -3.95
C PHE A 285 -8.25 7.16 -5.07
N ILE A 286 -8.56 8.21 -5.83
CA ILE A 286 -9.54 8.15 -6.94
C ILE A 286 -9.13 7.15 -8.03
N PHE A 287 -7.86 7.17 -8.42
CA PHE A 287 -7.35 6.24 -9.44
C PHE A 287 -7.35 4.80 -8.92
N ASN A 288 -7.00 4.59 -7.65
CA ASN A 288 -6.91 3.26 -7.09
C ASN A 288 -8.26 2.66 -6.70
N VAL A 289 -9.22 3.41 -6.12
CA VAL A 289 -10.53 2.85 -5.74
C VAL A 289 -11.21 2.14 -6.91
N ARG A 290 -11.23 2.75 -8.09
CA ARG A 290 -11.78 2.12 -9.29
C ARG A 290 -10.95 0.96 -9.82
N ARG A 291 -9.64 1.08 -9.72
CA ARG A 291 -8.71 0.02 -10.11
C ARG A 291 -8.93 -1.20 -9.22
N VAL A 292 -9.06 -1.02 -7.92
CA VAL A 292 -9.31 -2.07 -6.93
C VAL A 292 -10.66 -2.75 -7.21
N GLU A 293 -11.71 -1.99 -7.51
CA GLU A 293 -13.02 -2.58 -7.85
C GLU A 293 -12.99 -3.48 -9.10
N ARG A 294 -12.12 -3.19 -10.07
CA ARG A 294 -12.08 -3.90 -11.36
C ARG A 294 -10.93 -4.91 -11.50
N LYS A 295 -9.86 -4.78 -10.72
CA LYS A 295 -8.59 -5.49 -10.95
C LYS A 295 -8.14 -6.39 -9.80
N LEU A 296 -8.91 -6.49 -8.71
CA LEU A 296 -8.62 -7.47 -7.67
C LEU A 296 -8.79 -8.90 -8.19
N ASN A 297 -7.74 -9.70 -8.00
CA ASN A 297 -7.60 -11.00 -8.63
C ASN A 297 -8.21 -12.13 -7.78
N TYR A 298 -8.20 -12.00 -6.45
CA TYR A 298 -8.63 -13.08 -5.55
C TYR A 298 -9.92 -12.75 -4.82
N ASN A 299 -10.75 -13.77 -4.57
CA ASN A 299 -12.03 -13.62 -3.85
C ASN A 299 -11.83 -13.03 -2.44
N ILE A 300 -10.79 -13.48 -1.73
CA ILE A 300 -10.45 -12.91 -0.42
C ILE A 300 -10.14 -11.41 -0.51
N SER A 301 -9.45 -10.97 -1.56
CA SER A 301 -9.17 -9.54 -1.78
C SER A 301 -10.47 -8.76 -2.02
N LYS A 302 -11.40 -9.33 -2.80
CA LYS A 302 -12.72 -8.73 -3.08
C LYS A 302 -13.59 -8.62 -1.81
N GLN A 303 -13.45 -9.54 -0.87
CA GLN A 303 -14.11 -9.46 0.44
C GLN A 303 -13.42 -8.40 1.33
N LEU A 304 -12.09 -8.39 1.38
CA LEU A 304 -11.31 -7.42 2.15
C LEU A 304 -11.60 -5.97 1.73
N ILE A 305 -11.70 -5.70 0.43
CA ILE A 305 -11.98 -4.34 -0.05
C ILE A 305 -13.35 -3.83 0.41
N GLN A 306 -14.34 -4.69 0.64
CA GLN A 306 -15.63 -4.23 1.16
C GLN A 306 -15.49 -3.63 2.56
N VAL A 307 -14.75 -4.30 3.45
CA VAL A 307 -14.43 -3.80 4.80
C VAL A 307 -13.63 -2.50 4.73
N ILE A 308 -12.59 -2.46 3.89
CA ILE A 308 -11.71 -1.29 3.74
C ILE A 308 -12.50 -0.09 3.17
N LYS A 309 -13.35 -0.32 2.17
CA LYS A 309 -14.13 0.73 1.53
C LYS A 309 -15.18 1.31 2.46
N GLU A 310 -15.95 0.47 3.16
CA GLU A 310 -16.98 0.95 4.10
C GLU A 310 -16.34 1.78 5.22
N SER A 311 -15.24 1.29 5.81
CA SER A 311 -14.54 2.01 6.87
C SER A 311 -13.91 3.32 6.40
N THR A 312 -13.27 3.32 5.24
CA THR A 312 -12.62 4.50 4.69
C THR A 312 -13.63 5.56 4.24
N LEU A 313 -14.78 5.16 3.68
CA LEU A 313 -15.83 6.11 3.29
C LEU A 313 -16.41 6.83 4.51
N LEU A 314 -16.74 6.11 5.60
CA LEU A 314 -17.21 6.76 6.83
C LEU A 314 -16.14 7.70 7.41
N HIS A 315 -14.87 7.28 7.39
CA HIS A 315 -13.76 8.11 7.86
C HIS A 315 -13.65 9.43 7.08
N PHE A 316 -13.81 9.36 5.76
CA PHE A 316 -13.83 10.55 4.90
C PHE A 316 -15.08 11.41 5.13
N GLU A 317 -16.24 10.81 5.36
CA GLU A 317 -17.48 11.52 5.64
C GLU A 317 -17.41 12.31 6.95
N GLU A 318 -16.73 11.79 7.96
CA GLU A 318 -16.61 12.47 9.26
C GLU A 318 -15.53 13.55 9.26
N PHE A 319 -14.37 13.29 8.65
CA PHE A 319 -13.17 14.13 8.86
C PHE A 319 -12.63 14.82 7.61
N TYR A 320 -13.08 14.41 6.42
CA TYR A 320 -12.58 14.86 5.12
C TYR A 320 -13.72 15.09 4.11
N LYS A 321 -14.82 15.73 4.55
CA LYS A 321 -16.07 15.90 3.78
C LYS A 321 -15.85 16.48 2.39
N THR A 322 -14.98 17.49 2.29
CA THR A 322 -14.63 18.14 1.03
C THR A 322 -13.93 17.15 0.09
N ASP A 323 -13.05 16.29 0.61
CA ASP A 323 -12.35 15.26 -0.17
C ASP A 323 -13.36 14.20 -0.65
N LEU A 324 -14.29 13.77 0.22
CA LEU A 324 -15.34 12.81 -0.12
C LEU A 324 -16.25 13.30 -1.26
N LYS A 325 -16.77 14.53 -1.16
CA LYS A 325 -17.61 15.15 -2.21
C LYS A 325 -16.90 15.13 -3.56
N PHE A 326 -15.60 15.42 -3.55
CA PHE A 326 -14.78 15.40 -4.75
C PHE A 326 -14.61 13.99 -5.33
N ILE A 327 -14.31 13.00 -4.48
CA ILE A 327 -14.19 11.59 -4.86
C ILE A 327 -15.49 11.12 -5.52
N ILE A 328 -16.64 11.33 -4.87
CA ILE A 328 -17.94 10.90 -5.39
C ILE A 328 -18.21 11.54 -6.76
N LYS A 329 -17.96 12.85 -6.90
CA LYS A 329 -18.14 13.57 -8.16
C LYS A 329 -17.24 13.00 -9.28
N ALA A 330 -15.98 12.68 -8.97
CA ALA A 330 -15.06 12.07 -9.92
C ALA A 330 -15.45 10.63 -10.30
N LEU A 331 -15.96 9.84 -9.33
CA LEU A 331 -16.42 8.48 -9.55
C LEU A 331 -17.74 8.41 -10.35
N ASN A 332 -18.60 9.43 -10.27
CA ASN A 332 -19.85 9.48 -11.01
C ASN A 332 -19.68 10.03 -12.44
N LYS A 333 -18.81 11.02 -12.65
CA LYS A 333 -18.59 11.68 -13.96
C LYS A 333 -17.83 10.87 -15.00
N SER A 334 -17.50 9.61 -14.72
CA SER A 334 -16.90 8.75 -15.74
C SER A 334 -17.55 7.36 -15.85
N LYS A 335 -18.76 7.25 -15.33
CA LYS A 335 -19.79 6.50 -16.04
C LYS A 335 -20.18 7.35 -17.24
#